data_AF-A0A535FJS3-F1
#
_entry.id   AF-A0A535FJS3-F1
#
_cell.length_a   1.000
_cell.length_b   1.000
_cell.length_c   1.000
_cell.angle_alpha   90.00
_cell.angle_beta   90.00
_cell.angle_gamma   90.00
#
_symmetry.space_group_name_H-M   'P 1'
#
loop_
_entity.id
_entity.type
_entity.pdbx_description
1 polymer ?
#
loop_
_entity_poly.entity_id
_entity_poly.type
_entity_poly.pdbx_seq_one_letter_code
_entity_poly.pdbx_strand_id
1 'polypeptide(L)'
;MPVVVFPLAGSLLVSEIHGKGATIHAQRSNSMFFQVQAFGRVERDPELVVTKDGTSFTEFSLAVSKKRCVEDITVWLFCYAWGGHAETIKRSVTKGSMLFVQGDFTPHQYTTENGKQGLSLEVNVEKFSFADESKPQEYCQQ
;
A
#
# COMPACT_ATOMS: atom_id res chain seq x y z
N MET A 1 12.57 -27.93 36.37
CA MET A 1 12.85 -26.48 36.40
C MET A 1 11.69 -25.76 35.74
N PRO A 2 11.01 -24.79 36.38
CA PRO A 2 9.81 -24.20 35.79
C PRO A 2 10.16 -23.11 34.79
N VAL A 3 9.83 -23.33 33.52
CA VAL A 3 9.81 -22.27 32.49
C VAL A 3 8.52 -21.48 32.72
N VAL A 4 8.63 -20.18 32.98
CA VAL A 4 7.46 -19.31 33.16
C VAL A 4 7.26 -18.50 31.88
N VAL A 5 6.24 -18.87 31.12
CA VAL A 5 5.84 -18.19 29.88
C VAL A 5 4.73 -17.20 30.25
N PHE A 6 5.01 -15.89 30.14
CA PHE A 6 3.98 -14.86 30.30
C PHE A 6 3.46 -14.42 28.93
N PRO A 7 2.14 -14.48 28.66
CA PRO A 7 1.57 -13.91 27.47
C PRO A 7 1.19 -12.45 27.74
N LEU A 8 1.97 -11.50 27.23
CA LEU A 8 1.49 -10.14 27.00
C LEU A 8 1.87 -9.72 25.58
N ALA A 9 0.83 -9.46 24.77
CA ALA A 9 0.89 -8.79 23.47
C ALA A 9 1.99 -9.28 22.50
N GLY A 10 1.67 -10.28 21.68
CA GLY A 10 2.25 -10.45 20.34
C GLY A 10 3.74 -10.81 20.22
N SER A 11 4.46 -11.07 21.31
CA SER A 11 5.86 -11.50 21.25
C SER A 11 6.15 -12.58 22.28
N LEU A 12 6.64 -13.74 21.82
CA LEU A 12 7.07 -14.83 22.70
C LEU A 12 8.47 -14.48 23.23
N LEU A 13 8.58 -13.97 24.46
CA LEU A 13 9.85 -13.71 25.11
C LEU A 13 10.31 -14.95 25.87
N VAL A 14 11.48 -15.49 25.52
CA VAL A 14 12.19 -16.50 26.32
C VAL A 14 13.22 -15.75 27.17
N SER A 15 13.05 -15.74 28.49
CA SER A 15 14.02 -15.19 29.43
C SER A 15 14.66 -16.32 30.23
N GLU A 16 15.97 -16.46 30.15
CA GLU A 16 16.74 -17.37 30.99
C GLU A 16 17.35 -16.56 32.16
N ILE A 17 16.89 -16.82 33.39
CA ILE A 17 17.34 -16.09 34.58
C ILE A 17 18.52 -16.79 35.27
N HIS A 18 19.74 -16.51 34.80
CA HIS A 18 20.95 -16.71 35.60
C HIS A 18 21.55 -15.34 35.97
N GLY A 19 21.98 -15.20 37.22
CA GLY A 19 22.15 -13.93 37.95
C GLY A 19 23.24 -12.94 37.50
N LYS A 20 23.49 -12.73 36.20
CA LYS A 20 24.25 -11.58 35.69
C LYS A 20 23.72 -11.17 34.31
N GLY A 21 22.98 -10.06 34.27
CA GLY A 21 22.59 -9.36 33.04
C GLY A 21 21.48 -10.05 32.25
N ALA A 22 20.33 -9.38 32.14
CA ALA A 22 19.29 -9.79 31.21
C ALA A 22 19.76 -9.47 29.78
N THR A 23 20.26 -10.47 29.06
CA THR A 23 20.53 -10.34 27.63
C THR A 23 19.19 -10.39 26.90
N ILE A 24 18.67 -9.21 26.54
CA ILE A 24 17.56 -9.09 25.59
C ILE A 24 18.04 -9.58 24.22
N HIS A 25 17.75 -10.83 23.88
CA HIS A 25 17.81 -11.26 22.49
C HIS A 25 16.63 -10.62 21.77
N ALA A 26 16.82 -9.38 21.31
CA ALA A 26 15.91 -8.75 20.38
C ALA A 26 15.83 -9.66 19.15
N GLN A 27 14.77 -10.46 19.07
CA GLN A 27 14.48 -11.27 17.92
C GLN A 27 14.26 -10.31 16.76
N ARG A 28 15.32 -10.09 15.97
CA ARG A 28 15.25 -9.29 14.75
C ARG A 28 14.34 -10.05 13.81
N SER A 29 13.05 -9.72 13.85
CA SER A 29 12.11 -10.09 12.80
C SER A 29 12.67 -9.54 11.50
N ASN A 30 13.35 -10.38 10.71
CA ASN A 30 13.65 -10.07 9.32
C ASN A 30 12.34 -10.24 8.54
N SER A 31 11.37 -9.37 8.79
CA SER A 31 10.19 -9.27 7.96
C SER A 31 10.60 -8.51 6.71
N MET A 32 10.77 -9.24 5.61
CA MET A 32 10.91 -8.64 4.29
C MET A 32 9.57 -7.99 3.94
N PHE A 33 9.58 -6.70 3.60
CA PHE A 33 8.40 -5.95 3.22
C PHE A 33 8.63 -5.29 1.86
N PHE A 34 7.54 -5.10 1.10
CA PHE A 34 7.59 -4.37 -0.17
C PHE A 34 6.46 -3.35 -0.19
N GLN A 35 6.83 -2.08 -0.04
CA GLN A 35 5.91 -0.96 -0.04
C GLN A 35 6.13 -0.05 -1.24
N VAL A 36 5.06 0.62 -1.66
CA VAL A 36 5.09 1.66 -2.70
C VAL A 36 4.54 2.97 -2.14
N GLN A 37 5.05 4.09 -2.65
CA GLN A 37 4.54 5.43 -2.40
C GLN A 37 4.39 6.15 -3.74
N ALA A 38 3.23 6.75 -4.00
CA ALA A 38 2.96 7.42 -5.26
C ALA A 38 2.03 8.62 -5.09
N PHE A 39 2.26 9.63 -5.93
CA PHE A 39 1.29 10.67 -6.23
C PHE A 39 0.71 10.39 -7.61
N GLY A 40 -0.60 10.42 -7.73
CA GLY A 40 -1.26 10.21 -9.01
C GLY A 40 -2.68 10.68 -9.03
N ARG A 41 -3.31 10.57 -10.20
CA ARG A 41 -4.69 10.96 -10.40
C ARG A 41 -5.60 9.76 -10.48
N VAL A 42 -6.75 9.89 -9.84
CA VAL A 42 -7.77 8.85 -9.89
C VAL A 42 -8.43 8.85 -11.27
N GLU A 43 -8.34 7.73 -11.98
CA GLU A 43 -8.77 7.62 -13.38
C GLU A 43 -10.31 7.52 -13.53
N ARG A 44 -10.94 6.84 -12.57
CA ARG A 44 -12.38 6.60 -12.52
C ARG A 44 -12.91 6.84 -11.12
N ASP A 45 -14.18 7.16 -10.98
CA ASP A 45 -14.79 7.33 -9.66
C ASP A 45 -14.59 6.06 -8.81
N PRO A 46 -14.14 6.19 -7.55
CA PRO A 46 -13.93 5.02 -6.69
C PRO A 46 -15.22 4.25 -6.47
N GLU A 47 -15.13 2.92 -6.45
CA GLU A 47 -16.25 2.02 -6.23
C GLU A 47 -16.12 1.35 -4.87
N LEU A 48 -17.14 1.51 -4.02
CA LEU A 48 -17.21 0.88 -2.70
C LEU A 48 -17.91 -0.46 -2.84
N VAL A 49 -17.20 -1.52 -2.49
CA VAL A 49 -17.69 -2.89 -2.47
C VAL A 49 -17.74 -3.35 -1.02
N VAL A 50 -18.85 -3.98 -0.64
CA VAL A 50 -19.02 -4.61 0.68
C VAL A 50 -18.95 -6.12 0.47
N THR A 51 -17.99 -6.78 1.12
CA THR A 51 -17.86 -8.23 1.05
C THR A 51 -18.96 -8.90 1.86
N LYS A 52 -19.18 -10.20 1.61
CA LYS A 52 -20.16 -11.01 2.36
C LYS A 52 -19.87 -11.05 3.86
N ASP A 53 -18.61 -10.89 4.23
CA ASP A 53 -18.13 -10.90 5.61
C ASP A 53 -18.37 -9.56 6.33
N GLY A 54 -18.94 -8.57 5.63
CA GLY A 54 -19.24 -7.23 6.18
C GLY A 54 -18.08 -6.25 6.07
N THR A 55 -16.92 -6.68 5.56
CA THR A 55 -15.78 -5.79 5.34
C THR A 55 -15.97 -4.99 4.06
N SER A 56 -15.88 -3.67 4.15
CA SER A 56 -15.91 -2.79 2.99
C SER A 56 -14.50 -2.51 2.45
N PHE A 57 -14.40 -2.45 1.14
CA PHE A 57 -13.22 -1.92 0.45
C PHE A 57 -13.63 -1.00 -0.70
N THR A 58 -12.74 -0.07 -1.03
CA THR A 58 -12.91 0.79 -2.21
C THR A 58 -11.76 0.53 -3.16
N GLU A 59 -12.12 0.20 -4.40
CA GLU A 59 -11.17 0.04 -5.47
C GLU A 59 -11.11 1.29 -6.35
N PHE A 60 -9.90 1.65 -6.78
CA PHE A 60 -9.67 2.73 -7.72
C PHE A 60 -8.35 2.54 -8.48
N SER A 61 -8.28 3.10 -9.69
CA SER A 61 -7.07 3.14 -10.51
C SER A 61 -6.38 4.49 -10.35
N LEU A 62 -5.10 4.48 -10.02
CA LEU A 62 -4.26 5.66 -9.84
C LEU A 62 -3.26 5.77 -11.01
N ALA A 63 -3.45 6.78 -11.85
CA ALA A 63 -2.54 7.11 -12.92
C ALA A 63 -1.37 7.95 -12.38
N VAL A 64 -0.17 7.36 -12.41
CA VAL A 64 1.08 7.99 -11.97
C VAL A 64 1.90 8.35 -13.19
N SER A 65 1.86 9.63 -13.56
CA SER A 65 2.57 10.14 -14.73
C SER A 65 3.95 10.70 -14.34
N LYS A 66 4.99 10.27 -15.05
CA LYS A 66 6.35 10.79 -14.96
C LYS A 66 6.67 11.51 -16.25
N LYS A 67 6.78 12.84 -16.19
CA LYS A 67 7.24 13.64 -17.30
C LYS A 67 8.70 13.30 -17.61
N ARG A 68 9.00 12.97 -18.87
CA ARG A 68 10.38 12.91 -19.37
C ARG A 68 10.50 13.85 -20.56
N CYS A 69 11.72 14.26 -20.88
CA CYS A 69 11.98 15.21 -21.97
C CYS A 69 11.56 14.73 -23.37
N VAL A 70 11.36 13.41 -23.53
CA VAL A 70 11.03 12.80 -24.82
C VAL A 70 9.59 12.28 -24.84
N GLU A 71 9.13 11.64 -23.77
CA GLU A 71 7.78 11.08 -23.68
C GLU A 71 7.32 10.93 -22.22
N ASP A 72 6.05 11.22 -21.98
CA ASP A 72 5.42 11.02 -20.68
C ASP A 72 5.13 9.54 -20.45
N ILE A 73 5.68 8.98 -19.37
CA ILE A 73 5.41 7.60 -18.97
C ILE A 73 4.34 7.60 -17.89
N THR A 74 3.23 6.90 -18.13
CA THR A 74 2.19 6.70 -17.13
C THR A 74 2.19 5.25 -16.65
N VAL A 75 2.14 5.08 -15.33
CA VAL A 75 1.97 3.80 -14.66
C VAL A 75 0.61 3.80 -13.98
N TRP A 76 -0.16 2.74 -14.17
CA TRP A 76 -1.44 2.55 -13.48
C TRP A 76 -1.24 1.64 -12.28
N LEU A 77 -1.65 2.12 -11.11
CA LEU A 77 -1.68 1.34 -9.87
C LEU A 77 -3.13 1.04 -9.52
N PHE A 78 -3.44 -0.24 -9.27
CA PHE A 78 -4.74 -0.67 -8.79
C PHE A 78 -4.72 -0.65 -7.27
N CYS A 79 -5.46 0.28 -6.68
CA CYS A 79 -5.44 0.52 -5.25
C CYS A 79 -6.69 -0.05 -4.59
N TYR A 80 -6.48 -0.78 -3.50
CA TYR A 80 -7.54 -1.31 -2.63
C TYR A 80 -7.41 -0.67 -1.25
N ALA A 81 -8.38 0.15 -0.87
CA ALA A 81 -8.46 0.74 0.46
C ALA A 81 -9.54 0.04 1.28
N TRP A 82 -9.24 -0.31 2.54
CA TRP A 82 -10.15 -1.09 3.38
C TRP A 82 -10.74 -0.27 4.53
N GLY A 83 -11.91 -0.69 5.02
CA GLY A 83 -12.55 -0.14 6.22
C GLY A 83 -12.77 1.37 6.15
N GLY A 84 -12.35 2.11 7.18
CA GLY A 84 -12.54 3.56 7.24
C GLY A 84 -11.87 4.34 6.10
N HIS A 85 -10.77 3.81 5.53
CA HIS A 85 -10.15 4.41 4.35
C HIS A 85 -11.04 4.26 3.11
N ALA A 86 -11.70 3.11 2.96
CA ALA A 86 -12.66 2.86 1.88
C ALA A 86 -13.79 3.90 1.88
N GLU A 87 -14.44 4.06 3.02
CA GLU A 87 -15.56 5.01 3.18
C GLU A 87 -15.14 6.46 2.92
N THR A 88 -13.97 6.84 3.43
CA THR A 88 -13.44 8.20 3.25
C THR A 88 -13.10 8.48 1.80
N ILE A 89 -12.44 7.54 1.12
CA ILE A 89 -12.10 7.67 -0.31
C ILE A 89 -13.38 7.75 -1.12
N LYS A 90 -14.34 6.84 -0.90
CA LYS A 90 -15.59 6.86 -1.65
C LYS A 90 -16.37 8.17 -1.50
N ARG A 91 -16.35 8.78 -0.31
CA ARG A 91 -17.06 10.03 -0.01
C ARG A 91 -16.38 11.26 -0.62
N SER A 92 -15.06 11.32 -0.57
CA SER A 92 -14.30 12.56 -0.82
C SER A 92 -13.53 12.57 -2.14
N VAL A 93 -13.35 11.42 -2.77
CA VAL A 93 -12.55 11.27 -3.99
C VAL A 93 -13.47 11.01 -5.18
N THR A 94 -13.25 11.78 -6.24
CA THR A 94 -13.87 11.57 -7.55
C THR A 94 -12.80 11.39 -8.63
N LYS A 95 -13.21 11.01 -9.84
CA LYS A 95 -12.34 11.04 -11.02
C LYS A 95 -11.58 12.36 -11.12
N GLY A 96 -10.29 12.27 -11.43
CA GLY A 96 -9.36 13.39 -11.58
C GLY A 96 -8.69 13.86 -10.28
N SER A 97 -9.18 13.43 -9.12
CA SER A 97 -8.62 13.79 -7.82
C SER A 97 -7.15 13.36 -7.73
N MET A 98 -6.31 14.26 -7.24
CA MET A 98 -4.90 13.97 -6.98
C MET A 98 -4.76 13.38 -5.57
N LEU A 99 -4.16 12.20 -5.48
CA LEU A 99 -3.96 11.49 -4.22
C LEU A 99 -2.50 11.08 -4.05
N PHE A 100 -2.04 11.20 -2.81
CA PHE A 100 -0.90 10.43 -2.30
C PHE A 100 -1.41 9.09 -1.78
N VAL A 101 -0.75 8.00 -2.18
CA VAL A 101 -1.04 6.64 -1.71
C VAL A 101 0.26 5.96 -1.27
N GLN A 102 0.19 5.27 -0.14
CA GLN A 102 1.22 4.41 0.40
C GLN A 102 0.61 3.09 0.87
N GLY A 103 1.31 1.99 0.62
CA GLY A 103 1.01 0.71 1.25
C GLY A 103 1.75 -0.47 0.63
N ASP A 104 1.29 -1.68 0.93
CA ASP A 104 1.89 -2.92 0.44
C ASP A 104 1.67 -3.08 -1.06
N PHE A 105 2.74 -3.46 -1.76
CA PHE A 105 2.72 -3.64 -3.21
C PHE A 105 2.73 -5.12 -3.57
N THR A 106 1.78 -5.53 -4.41
CA THR A 106 1.69 -6.89 -4.93
C THR A 106 1.57 -6.88 -6.45
N PRO A 107 2.55 -7.40 -7.19
CA PRO A 107 2.39 -7.65 -8.62
C PRO A 107 1.55 -8.91 -8.84
N HIS A 108 0.47 -8.80 -9.62
CA HIS A 108 -0.39 -9.92 -9.98
C HIS A 108 -0.28 -10.24 -11.47
N GLN A 109 0.11 -11.46 -11.82
CA GLN A 109 0.15 -11.91 -13.21
C GLN A 109 -1.20 -12.49 -13.61
N TYR A 110 -1.70 -12.10 -14.79
CA TYR A 110 -2.96 -12.59 -15.33
C TYR A 110 -2.81 -12.95 -16.80
N THR A 111 -3.70 -13.81 -17.30
CA THR A 111 -3.76 -14.15 -18.73
C THR A 111 -4.94 -13.42 -19.35
N THR A 112 -4.66 -12.61 -20.37
CA THR A 112 -5.70 -11.93 -21.16
C THR A 112 -6.50 -12.95 -21.99
N GLU A 113 -7.70 -12.58 -22.43
CA GLU A 113 -8.54 -13.42 -23.30
C GLU A 113 -7.83 -13.87 -24.58
N ASN A 114 -6.86 -13.08 -25.05
CA ASN A 114 -6.03 -13.38 -26.22
C ASN A 114 -4.86 -14.34 -25.92
N GLY A 115 -4.77 -14.91 -24.72
CA GLY A 115 -3.71 -15.81 -24.29
C GLY A 115 -2.37 -15.14 -23.94
N LYS A 116 -2.28 -13.80 -23.98
CA LYS A 116 -1.06 -13.07 -23.59
C LYS A 116 -1.00 -12.89 -22.07
N GLN A 117 0.20 -13.00 -21.51
CA GLN A 117 0.45 -12.68 -20.10
C GLN A 117 0.45 -11.16 -19.88
N GLY A 118 -0.27 -10.71 -18.86
CA GLY A 118 -0.32 -9.34 -18.36
C GLY A 118 0.16 -9.25 -16.92
N LEU A 119 0.50 -8.04 -16.49
CA LEU A 119 0.95 -7.73 -15.14
C LEU A 119 0.10 -6.58 -14.58
N SER A 120 -0.61 -6.86 -13.50
CA SER A 120 -1.34 -5.89 -12.69
C SER A 120 -0.47 -5.45 -11.52
N LEU A 121 -0.45 -4.15 -11.24
CA LEU A 121 0.33 -3.55 -10.16
C LEU A 121 -0.64 -3.15 -9.05
N GLU A 122 -0.77 -4.00 -8.03
CA GLU A 122 -1.77 -3.83 -6.98
C GLU A 122 -1.16 -3.23 -5.72
N VAL A 123 -1.92 -2.36 -5.06
CA VAL A 123 -1.52 -1.66 -3.85
C VAL A 123 -2.61 -1.79 -2.80
N ASN A 124 -2.30 -2.44 -1.69
CA ASN A 124 -3.13 -2.41 -0.51
C ASN A 124 -2.86 -1.12 0.26
N VAL A 125 -3.83 -0.20 0.32
CA VAL A 125 -3.62 1.15 0.84
C VAL A 125 -3.60 1.15 2.36
N GLU A 126 -2.45 1.50 2.94
CA GLU A 126 -2.27 1.67 4.39
C GLU A 126 -2.40 3.14 4.79
N LYS A 127 -1.95 4.06 3.92
CA LYS A 127 -2.01 5.50 4.16
C LYS A 127 -2.30 6.22 2.86
N PHE A 128 -3.17 7.22 2.94
CA PHE A 128 -3.42 8.13 1.83
C PHE A 128 -3.52 9.57 2.32
N SER A 129 -3.36 10.51 1.40
CA SER A 129 -3.60 11.94 1.67
C SER A 129 -4.11 12.61 0.40
N PHE A 130 -5.04 13.54 0.56
CA PHE A 130 -5.43 14.43 -0.53
C PHE A 130 -4.24 15.33 -0.86
N ALA A 131 -3.89 15.40 -2.13
CA ALA A 131 -2.82 16.27 -2.60
C ALA A 131 -3.43 17.35 -3.48
N ASP A 132 -2.97 18.58 -3.30
CA ASP A 132 -3.33 19.69 -4.17
C ASP A 132 -2.34 19.79 -5.32
N GLU A 133 -2.78 20.31 -6.46
CA GLU A 133 -1.90 20.42 -7.64
C GLU A 133 -0.75 21.39 -7.37
N SER A 134 0.47 20.87 -7.21
CA SER A 134 1.67 21.65 -7.47
C SER A 134 2.11 21.37 -8.91
N LYS A 135 2.37 22.44 -9.67
CA LYS A 135 2.84 22.33 -11.06
C LYS A 135 4.08 21.42 -11.09
N PRO A 136 4.09 20.33 -11.88
CA PRO A 136 5.27 19.49 -12.00
C PRO A 136 6.42 20.36 -12.51
N GLN A 137 7.50 20.51 -11.74
CA GLN A 137 8.70 21.19 -12.23
C GLN A 137 9.29 20.33 -13.35
N GLU A 138 9.18 20.82 -14.58
CA GLU A 138 9.89 20.27 -15.73
C GLU A 138 11.38 20.52 -15.54
N TYR A 139 12.12 19.47 -15.18
CA TYR A 139 13.58 19.49 -15.16
C TYR A 139 14.09 18.75 -16.40
N CYS A 140 13.99 19.41 -17.55
CA CYS A 140 14.86 19.11 -18.68
C CYS A 140 16.01 20.10 -18.61
N GLN A 141 17.11 19.71 -17.97
CA GLN A 141 18.36 20.43 -18.16
C GLN A 141 18.76 20.24 -19.63
N GLN A 142 18.82 21.36 -20.34
CA GLN A 142 19.43 21.47 -21.66
C GLN A 142 20.93 21.33 -21.58
#